data_AF-A0A925T0R6-F1
#
_entry.id   AF-A0A925T0R6-F1
#
_cell.length_a   1.000
_cell.length_b   1.000
_cell.length_c   1.000
_cell.angle_alpha   90.00
_cell.angle_beta   90.00
_cell.angle_gamma   90.00
#
_symmetry.space_group_name_H-M   'P 1'
#
loop_
_entity.id
_entity.type
_entity.pdbx_description
1 polymer ?
#
loop_
_entity_poly.entity_id
_entity_poly.type
_entity_poly.pdbx_seq_one_letter_code
_entity_poly.pdbx_strand_id
1 'polypeptide(L)'
;GLAYLDGKLPSVIMARGYYGRSVIAAWDYRDGQLSSRWVFDSGRSVGSGFPWAGSSPFNGQGNHQMSIADVDKDGKDEIVYGSMVIDDTGAGLFSTGLRHGDALHVSDLVPGRPGLEVYGVHESEGNTLSLGTPGMALYDAATGEILWSFVPGRDVGRGMAADIDPRTPGYEFWGATEVGLLDGQGTRVGDAPSSVNHAVWWDADRLREIEDANWISKWDWTTNSLTRLLTADGAASNNGTKQNAALTGDILGDWREEVIFRAADNLSLRIYSTTIPAVDRIATFMHDPQYRTAIAWQNVGYNQPPHPSFFVGDGMKTPARVPVTHRDTSPPAFRKLTASAVELPETGELVPVTLTADLVDLVSGSPKARIVGVAGTDGPGTADRPNWQITGKVTVLLRAENSGRLYTIEVEGYDGNGNTVSQSLQVTVR
;
A
#
# COMPACT_ATOMS: atom_id res chain seq x y z
N GLY A 1 3.92 5.30 11.40
CA GLY A 1 3.77 4.30 10.32
C GLY A 1 2.73 3.27 10.70
N LEU A 2 2.54 2.28 9.83
CA LEU A 2 1.86 1.02 10.10
C LEU A 2 2.86 -0.11 9.85
N ALA A 3 2.87 -1.16 10.68
CA ALA A 3 3.77 -2.31 10.53
C ALA A 3 3.08 -3.60 10.94
N TYR A 4 3.32 -4.69 10.23
CA TYR A 4 2.83 -6.03 10.54
C TYR A 4 3.80 -6.74 11.51
N LEU A 5 3.84 -6.27 12.76
CA LEU A 5 4.75 -6.76 13.81
C LEU A 5 4.45 -8.19 14.31
N ASP A 6 3.38 -8.82 13.82
CA ASP A 6 3.08 -10.24 14.04
C ASP A 6 3.07 -11.03 12.71
N GLY A 7 3.44 -10.38 11.61
CA GLY A 7 3.41 -10.88 10.25
C GLY A 7 2.02 -11.05 9.64
N LYS A 8 0.96 -10.52 10.29
CA LYS A 8 -0.44 -10.80 9.92
C LYS A 8 -1.37 -9.60 10.01
N LEU A 9 -1.36 -8.88 11.12
CA LEU A 9 -2.25 -7.76 11.40
C LEU A 9 -1.46 -6.47 11.66
N PRO A 10 -1.94 -5.31 11.19
CA PRO A 10 -1.19 -4.07 11.28
C PRO A 10 -1.20 -3.48 12.70
N SER A 11 -0.04 -3.10 13.20
CA SER A 11 0.18 -2.28 14.39
C SER A 11 0.46 -0.83 13.99
N VAL A 12 0.07 0.11 14.84
CA VAL A 12 0.35 1.54 14.69
C VAL A 12 1.71 1.87 15.30
N ILE A 13 2.56 2.57 14.55
CA ILE A 13 3.89 2.99 14.98
C ILE A 13 3.92 4.51 15.17
N MET A 14 4.20 4.94 16.40
CA MET A 14 4.32 6.35 16.78
C MET A 14 5.75 6.63 17.23
N ALA A 15 6.41 7.62 16.63
CA ALA A 15 7.78 7.97 16.96
C ALA A 15 7.89 9.44 17.41
N ARG A 16 8.83 9.72 18.33
CA ARG A 16 9.14 11.06 18.81
C ARG A 16 10.63 11.22 19.09
N GLY A 17 11.23 12.22 18.44
CA GLY A 17 12.65 12.54 18.54
C GLY A 17 13.52 11.68 17.63
N TYR A 18 14.54 12.30 17.04
CA TYR A 18 15.46 11.65 16.11
C TYR A 18 16.86 12.26 16.10
N TYR A 19 17.01 13.57 16.35
CA TYR A 19 18.33 14.24 16.47
C TYR A 19 19.12 13.87 17.74
N GLY A 20 18.42 13.49 18.81
CA GLY A 20 18.99 13.13 20.11
C GLY A 20 18.35 11.85 20.61
N ARG A 21 17.63 11.91 21.73
CA ARG A 21 16.76 10.82 22.18
C ARG A 21 15.69 10.51 21.14
N SER A 22 15.49 9.22 20.88
CA SER A 22 14.50 8.66 19.98
C SER A 22 13.62 7.69 20.75
N VAL A 23 12.30 7.87 20.67
CA VAL A 23 11.31 6.98 21.28
C VAL A 23 10.35 6.50 20.21
N ILE A 24 10.19 5.18 20.07
CA ILE A 24 9.31 4.55 19.08
C ILE A 24 8.38 3.60 19.85
N ALA A 25 7.08 3.76 19.67
CA ALA A 25 6.06 3.00 20.38
C ALA A 25 5.12 2.31 19.40
N ALA A 26 4.91 1.02 19.62
CA ALA A 26 3.98 0.20 18.86
C ALA A 26 2.67 -0.01 19.64
N TRP A 27 1.56 0.08 18.92
CA TRP A 27 0.22 -0.07 19.46
C TRP A 27 -0.63 -0.96 18.57
N ASP A 28 -1.45 -1.81 19.19
CA ASP A 28 -2.46 -2.60 18.50
C ASP A 28 -3.83 -1.98 18.74
N TYR A 29 -4.58 -1.73 17.66
CA TYR A 29 -5.99 -1.36 17.76
C TYR A 29 -6.83 -2.54 17.29
N ARG A 30 -7.51 -3.20 18.23
CA ARG A 30 -8.33 -4.40 18.00
C ARG A 30 -9.60 -4.29 18.84
N ASP A 31 -10.73 -4.65 18.25
CA ASP A 31 -12.03 -4.73 18.95
C ASP A 31 -12.39 -3.47 19.78
N GLY A 32 -12.10 -2.29 19.22
CA GLY A 32 -12.39 -1.01 19.86
C GLY A 32 -11.40 -0.57 20.95
N GLN A 33 -10.31 -1.30 21.15
CA GLN A 33 -9.32 -1.02 22.19
C GLN A 33 -7.93 -0.79 21.60
N LEU A 34 -7.22 0.21 22.14
CA LEU A 34 -5.83 0.49 21.84
C LEU A 34 -4.94 -0.09 22.96
N SER A 35 -4.09 -1.06 22.66
CA SER A 35 -3.15 -1.66 23.60
C SER A 35 -1.70 -1.40 23.20
N SER A 36 -0.84 -1.07 24.16
CA SER A 36 0.60 -0.94 23.88
C SER A 36 1.18 -2.33 23.65
N ARG A 37 1.97 -2.47 22.57
CA ARG A 37 2.71 -3.69 22.26
C ARG A 37 4.11 -3.62 22.86
N TRP A 38 4.84 -2.54 22.57
CA TRP A 38 6.15 -2.25 23.14
C TRP A 38 6.51 -0.76 22.98
N VAL A 39 7.55 -0.33 23.72
CA VAL A 39 8.17 0.99 23.58
C VAL A 39 9.69 0.83 23.54
N PHE A 40 10.29 1.23 22.44
CA PHE A 40 11.73 1.45 22.32
C PHE A 40 12.06 2.87 22.78
N ASP A 41 13.10 3.01 23.60
CA ASP A 41 13.59 4.29 24.09
C ASP A 41 15.12 4.27 24.11
N SER A 42 15.74 5.10 23.26
CA SER A 42 17.20 5.19 23.20
C SER A 42 17.81 5.87 24.44
N GLY A 43 16.99 6.43 25.32
CA GLY A 43 17.43 7.15 26.51
C GLY A 43 17.92 8.56 26.18
N ARG A 44 18.15 9.36 27.23
CA ARG A 44 18.63 10.74 27.05
C ARG A 44 20.05 10.72 26.48
N SER A 45 20.37 11.70 25.64
CA SER A 45 21.76 12.01 25.34
C SER A 45 22.47 12.40 26.65
N VAL A 46 23.59 11.75 26.95
CA VAL A 46 24.41 11.99 28.15
C VAL A 46 25.82 12.44 27.76
N GLY A 47 26.49 13.13 28.68
CA GLY A 47 27.82 13.73 28.47
C GLY A 47 27.76 15.24 28.18
N SER A 48 28.79 15.97 28.59
CA SER A 48 29.00 17.37 28.24
C SER A 48 29.95 17.47 27.04
N GLY A 49 29.50 18.09 25.94
CA GLY A 49 30.29 18.28 24.73
C GLY A 49 29.94 17.30 23.61
N PHE A 50 30.29 17.70 22.38
CA PHE A 50 30.12 16.90 21.16
C PHE A 50 31.44 16.18 20.84
N PRO A 51 31.44 14.88 20.48
CA PRO A 51 30.30 13.96 20.43
C PRO A 51 29.84 13.58 21.86
N TRP A 52 28.54 13.38 22.04
CA TRP A 52 27.89 13.05 23.33
C TRP A 52 28.32 11.68 23.89
N ALA A 53 29.55 11.60 24.39
CA ALA A 53 30.16 10.37 24.89
C ALA A 53 29.31 9.71 25.98
N GLY A 54 29.03 8.41 25.81
CA GLY A 54 28.18 7.62 26.71
C GLY A 54 26.70 7.62 26.33
N SER A 55 26.28 8.36 25.30
CA SER A 55 24.93 8.26 24.74
C SER A 55 24.71 6.91 24.03
N SER A 56 23.46 6.46 24.02
CA SER A 56 23.05 5.29 23.22
C SER A 56 23.42 5.46 21.74
N PRO A 57 23.87 4.40 21.05
CA PRO A 57 24.17 4.46 19.62
C PRO A 57 22.93 4.80 18.77
N PHE A 58 21.73 4.52 19.28
CA PHE A 58 20.45 4.83 18.63
C PHE A 58 20.04 6.32 18.74
N ASN A 59 20.83 7.15 19.43
CA ASN A 59 20.60 8.59 19.46
C ASN A 59 21.07 9.27 18.18
N GLY A 60 20.27 10.18 17.63
CA GLY A 60 20.70 11.00 16.49
C GLY A 60 20.66 10.29 15.14
N GLN A 61 19.92 9.20 15.01
CA GLN A 61 19.91 8.34 13.82
C GLN A 61 18.64 8.48 12.97
N GLY A 62 17.54 8.96 13.55
CA GLY A 62 16.27 9.02 12.83
C GLY A 62 16.26 10.07 11.73
N ASN A 63 15.49 9.82 10.68
CA ASN A 63 15.22 10.79 9.63
C ASN A 63 13.91 11.54 9.91
N HIS A 64 13.56 12.47 9.02
CA HIS A 64 12.21 13.07 8.98
C HIS A 64 11.11 12.09 8.57
N GLN A 65 11.44 10.81 8.37
CA GLN A 65 10.57 9.74 7.90
C GLN A 65 11.05 8.40 8.47
N MET A 66 10.33 7.34 8.15
CA MET A 66 10.68 5.95 8.41
C MET A 66 10.28 5.10 7.22
N SER A 67 10.89 3.93 7.06
CA SER A 67 10.36 2.85 6.23
C SER A 67 10.02 1.65 7.10
N ILE A 68 9.20 0.76 6.57
CA ILE A 68 8.69 -0.45 7.23
C ILE A 68 8.95 -1.61 6.28
N ALA A 69 9.69 -2.62 6.71
CA ALA A 69 10.08 -3.74 5.87
C ALA A 69 10.47 -4.96 6.73
N ASP A 70 10.17 -6.16 6.25
CA ASP A 70 10.73 -7.43 6.76
C ASP A 70 12.19 -7.55 6.26
N VAL A 71 13.12 -7.00 7.04
CA VAL A 71 14.53 -6.91 6.63
C VAL A 71 15.29 -8.20 6.92
N ASP A 72 14.87 -8.96 7.95
CA ASP A 72 15.54 -10.19 8.35
C ASP A 72 14.86 -11.48 7.85
N LYS A 73 13.73 -11.34 7.16
CA LYS A 73 12.98 -12.40 6.46
C LYS A 73 12.30 -13.39 7.40
N ASP A 74 11.92 -12.96 8.59
CA ASP A 74 11.15 -13.77 9.53
C ASP A 74 9.62 -13.68 9.31
N GLY A 75 9.19 -12.81 8.38
CA GLY A 75 7.80 -12.58 8.02
C GLY A 75 7.12 -11.48 8.82
N LYS A 76 7.85 -10.77 9.68
CA LYS A 76 7.37 -9.62 10.46
C LYS A 76 8.09 -8.36 10.00
N ASP A 77 7.46 -7.21 10.21
CA ASP A 77 8.02 -5.93 9.75
C ASP A 77 8.92 -5.29 10.82
N GLU A 78 10.12 -4.89 10.41
CA GLU A 78 11.00 -4.00 11.17
C GLU A 78 10.75 -2.53 10.83
N ILE A 79 11.24 -1.63 11.69
CA ILE A 79 11.14 -0.19 11.52
C ILE A 79 12.52 0.35 11.14
N VAL A 80 12.71 0.67 9.85
CA VAL A 80 13.89 1.38 9.36
C VAL A 80 13.72 2.87 9.65
N TYR A 81 14.31 3.33 10.75
CA TYR A 81 14.19 4.68 11.26
C TYR A 81 15.45 5.50 10.94
N GLY A 82 15.60 5.86 9.66
CA GLY A 82 16.77 6.60 9.16
C GLY A 82 18.02 5.71 9.10
N SER A 83 18.95 5.92 10.03
CA SER A 83 20.25 5.23 10.15
C SER A 83 20.27 4.16 11.26
N MET A 84 19.09 3.72 11.70
CA MET A 84 18.92 2.63 12.65
C MET A 84 17.69 1.80 12.32
N VAL A 85 17.69 0.55 12.76
CA VAL A 85 16.57 -0.37 12.59
C VAL A 85 16.11 -0.87 13.95
N ILE A 86 14.79 -0.85 14.17
CA ILE A 86 14.14 -1.43 15.35
C ILE A 86 13.42 -2.70 14.91
N ASP A 87 13.67 -3.77 15.66
CA ASP A 87 13.12 -5.11 15.49
C ASP A 87 11.59 -5.15 15.69
N ASP A 88 10.89 -6.15 15.16
CA ASP A 88 9.45 -6.35 15.33
C ASP A 88 9.03 -6.45 16.81
N THR A 89 9.98 -6.88 17.66
CA THR A 89 9.83 -6.99 19.12
C THR A 89 10.03 -5.67 19.87
N GLY A 90 10.43 -4.59 19.18
CA GLY A 90 10.78 -3.31 19.78
C GLY A 90 12.20 -3.22 20.33
N ALA A 91 13.04 -4.23 20.10
CA ALA A 91 14.46 -4.18 20.40
C ALA A 91 15.20 -3.36 19.33
N GLY A 92 16.31 -2.71 19.67
CA GLY A 92 17.16 -2.10 18.65
C GLY A 92 17.93 -3.19 17.91
N LEU A 93 17.71 -3.33 16.59
CA LEU A 93 18.38 -4.32 15.77
C LEU A 93 19.84 -3.90 15.51
N PHE A 94 20.02 -2.71 14.93
CA PHE A 94 21.33 -2.05 14.83
C PHE A 94 21.21 -0.54 14.64
N SER A 95 22.34 0.15 14.80
CA SER A 95 22.53 1.52 14.31
C SER A 95 23.81 1.58 13.50
N THR A 96 23.76 2.23 12.34
CA THR A 96 24.92 2.39 11.44
C THR A 96 25.89 3.47 11.93
N GLY A 97 25.41 4.39 12.77
CA GLY A 97 26.17 5.57 13.20
C GLY A 97 26.26 6.68 12.14
N LEU A 98 25.62 6.51 10.98
CA LEU A 98 25.64 7.48 9.87
C LEU A 98 24.91 8.79 10.17
N ARG A 99 24.11 8.82 11.25
CA ARG A 99 23.31 9.97 11.70
C ARG A 99 22.06 10.25 10.87
N HIS A 100 21.32 11.26 11.33
CA HIS A 100 20.14 11.85 10.73
C HIS A 100 20.30 12.15 9.23
N GLY A 101 19.17 12.13 8.52
CA GLY A 101 19.08 12.43 7.11
C GLY A 101 17.69 12.86 6.64
N ASP A 102 17.64 13.33 5.39
CA ASP A 102 16.47 13.96 4.77
C ASP A 102 15.74 13.09 3.75
N ALA A 103 16.37 12.01 3.26
CA ALA A 103 15.79 11.07 2.30
C ALA A 103 16.16 9.62 2.63
N LEU A 104 15.25 8.68 2.35
CA LEU A 104 15.38 7.26 2.72
C LEU A 104 14.62 6.37 1.72
N HIS A 105 15.29 5.35 1.20
CA HIS A 105 14.75 4.38 0.24
C HIS A 105 15.09 2.98 0.71
N VAL A 106 14.10 2.10 0.81
CA VAL A 106 14.26 0.72 1.29
C VAL A 106 13.52 -0.22 0.35
N SER A 107 14.23 -1.16 -0.25
CA SER A 107 13.68 -2.19 -1.15
C SER A 107 14.78 -3.21 -1.47
N ASP A 108 14.51 -4.12 -2.39
CA ASP A 108 15.51 -4.92 -3.10
C ASP A 108 16.15 -4.02 -4.17
N LEU A 109 17.06 -3.13 -3.73
CA LEU A 109 17.65 -2.08 -4.59
C LEU A 109 18.78 -2.64 -5.44
N VAL A 110 19.47 -3.67 -4.94
CA VAL A 110 20.56 -4.38 -5.62
C VAL A 110 20.19 -5.86 -5.74
N PRO A 111 19.36 -6.27 -6.73
CA PRO A 111 18.79 -7.62 -6.83
C PRO A 111 19.80 -8.77 -7.02
N GLY A 112 21.07 -8.43 -7.29
CA GLY A 112 22.18 -9.37 -7.27
C GLY A 112 22.67 -9.75 -5.86
N ARG A 113 22.28 -8.99 -4.83
CA ARG A 113 22.59 -9.23 -3.42
C ARG A 113 21.34 -9.81 -2.73
N PRO A 114 21.45 -10.92 -1.97
CA PRO A 114 20.33 -11.39 -1.17
C PRO A 114 20.05 -10.45 0.00
N GLY A 115 18.84 -9.91 0.09
CA GLY A 115 18.48 -9.01 1.19
C GLY A 115 17.65 -7.84 0.68
N LEU A 116 17.41 -6.89 1.56
CA LEU A 116 17.00 -5.55 1.19
C LEU A 116 18.18 -4.62 1.47
N GLU A 117 18.22 -3.51 0.75
CA GLU A 117 19.16 -2.43 1.01
C GLU A 117 18.42 -1.17 1.47
N VAL A 118 19.15 -0.34 2.21
CA VAL A 118 18.72 1.00 2.57
C VAL A 118 19.67 2.00 1.94
N TYR A 119 19.13 2.84 1.07
CA TYR A 119 19.80 4.03 0.58
C TYR A 119 19.30 5.27 1.32
N GLY A 120 20.23 6.04 1.86
CA GLY A 120 19.93 7.27 2.57
C GLY A 120 20.94 8.36 2.26
N VAL A 121 20.49 9.59 2.48
CA VAL A 121 21.37 10.76 2.57
C VAL A 121 21.43 11.23 4.01
N HIS A 122 22.53 11.89 4.39
CA HIS A 122 22.76 12.30 5.77
C HIS A 122 23.12 13.76 5.88
N GLU A 123 22.66 14.37 6.96
CA GLU A 123 22.90 15.76 7.27
C GLU A 123 24.16 15.90 8.13
N SER A 124 25.04 16.81 7.73
CA SER A 124 26.18 17.23 8.53
C SER A 124 26.11 18.74 8.72
N GLU A 125 25.76 19.16 9.94
CA GLU A 125 25.62 20.57 10.33
C GLU A 125 26.30 20.90 11.67
N GLY A 126 26.71 22.17 11.83
CA GLY A 126 27.29 22.67 13.08
C GLY A 126 28.43 21.80 13.60
N ASN A 127 28.30 21.31 14.84
CA ASN A 127 29.34 20.47 15.45
C ASN A 127 29.46 19.09 14.77
N THR A 128 28.41 18.60 14.09
CA THR A 128 28.42 17.27 13.46
C THR A 128 29.31 17.17 12.24
N LEU A 129 29.68 18.30 11.63
CA LEU A 129 30.71 18.37 10.59
C LEU A 129 32.02 17.68 10.99
N SER A 130 32.37 17.75 12.29
CA SER A 130 33.60 17.13 12.81
C SER A 130 33.57 15.60 12.85
N LEU A 131 32.39 14.96 12.70
CA LEU A 131 32.29 13.50 12.64
C LEU A 131 32.70 12.94 11.28
N GLY A 132 32.63 13.74 10.21
CA GLY A 132 32.93 13.29 8.85
C GLY A 132 32.03 12.16 8.36
N THR A 133 30.80 12.03 8.88
CA THR A 133 29.81 11.06 8.38
C THR A 133 29.53 11.32 6.89
N PRO A 134 29.29 10.27 6.09
CA PRO A 134 29.05 10.44 4.66
C PRO A 134 27.72 11.15 4.43
N GLY A 135 27.64 11.98 3.39
CA GLY A 135 26.40 12.63 2.98
C GLY A 135 25.44 11.67 2.25
N MET A 136 25.93 10.54 1.74
CA MET A 136 25.07 9.48 1.19
C MET A 136 25.70 8.11 1.37
N ALA A 137 24.87 7.10 1.61
CA ALA A 137 25.32 5.73 1.80
C ALA A 137 24.26 4.71 1.38
N LEU A 138 24.73 3.54 0.97
CA LEU A 138 23.94 2.33 0.84
C LEU A 138 24.41 1.34 1.89
N TYR A 139 23.48 0.74 2.63
CA TYR A 139 23.79 -0.27 3.63
C TYR A 139 22.79 -1.42 3.60
N ASP A 140 23.24 -2.58 4.06
CA ASP A 140 22.41 -3.77 4.19
C ASP A 140 21.31 -3.58 5.25
N ALA A 141 20.06 -3.81 4.89
CA ALA A 141 18.92 -3.49 5.75
C ALA A 141 18.82 -4.37 7.01
N ALA A 142 19.39 -5.58 7.00
CA ALA A 142 19.32 -6.53 8.12
C ALA A 142 20.49 -6.36 9.10
N THR A 143 21.66 -5.93 8.61
CA THR A 143 22.91 -5.94 9.38
C THR A 143 23.52 -4.56 9.62
N GLY A 144 23.15 -3.56 8.81
CA GLY A 144 23.75 -2.23 8.84
C GLY A 144 25.15 -2.16 8.24
N GLU A 145 25.60 -3.22 7.55
CA GLU A 145 26.86 -3.22 6.81
C GLU A 145 26.84 -2.14 5.73
N ILE A 146 27.77 -1.17 5.81
CA ILE A 146 27.92 -0.14 4.78
C ILE A 146 28.52 -0.77 3.52
N LEU A 147 27.76 -0.76 2.43
CA LEU A 147 28.18 -1.30 1.14
C LEU A 147 29.05 -0.29 0.39
N TRP A 148 28.63 0.97 0.39
CA TRP A 148 29.41 2.11 -0.09
C TRP A 148 28.89 3.41 0.51
N SER A 149 29.72 4.46 0.48
CA SER A 149 29.36 5.78 0.99
C SER A 149 30.18 6.87 0.32
N PHE A 150 29.59 8.06 0.17
CA PHE A 150 30.22 9.21 -0.46
C PHE A 150 30.04 10.49 0.35
N VAL A 151 30.84 11.50 -0.01
CA VAL A 151 30.67 12.87 0.46
C VAL A 151 30.81 13.03 1.99
N PRO A 152 31.98 12.71 2.57
CA PRO A 152 32.17 12.83 4.02
C PRO A 152 32.06 14.30 4.50
N GLY A 153 31.32 14.51 5.59
CA GLY A 153 31.27 15.78 6.32
C GLY A 153 30.52 16.91 5.60
N ARG A 154 29.59 16.57 4.69
CA ARG A 154 28.75 17.55 3.99
C ARG A 154 27.28 17.14 4.10
N ASP A 155 26.43 18.12 4.35
CA ASP A 155 24.99 17.96 4.22
C ASP A 155 24.59 17.65 2.77
N VAL A 156 23.83 16.57 2.60
CA VAL A 156 23.15 16.22 1.35
C VAL A 156 21.66 16.09 1.65
N GLY A 157 20.91 17.17 1.42
CA GLY A 157 19.49 17.25 1.80
C GLY A 157 18.51 16.49 0.89
N ARG A 158 18.97 15.78 -0.15
CA ARG A 158 18.12 14.98 -1.08
C ARG A 158 18.87 13.78 -1.63
N GLY A 159 18.17 12.65 -1.72
CA GLY A 159 18.61 11.44 -2.42
C GLY A 159 17.44 10.75 -3.09
N MET A 160 17.71 9.94 -4.12
CA MET A 160 16.76 9.07 -4.79
C MET A 160 17.40 7.71 -5.11
N ALA A 161 16.59 6.65 -5.05
CA ALA A 161 16.91 5.34 -5.59
C ALA A 161 15.77 4.86 -6.50
N ALA A 162 16.07 4.57 -7.76
CA ALA A 162 15.11 4.08 -8.74
C ALA A 162 15.86 3.41 -9.91
N ASP A 163 15.30 2.34 -10.48
CA ASP A 163 15.78 1.80 -11.76
C ASP A 163 15.36 2.76 -12.88
N ILE A 164 16.34 3.46 -13.46
CA ILE A 164 16.14 4.44 -14.53
C ILE A 164 17.06 4.18 -15.73
N ASP A 165 18.03 3.27 -15.60
CA ASP A 165 19.02 2.96 -16.61
C ASP A 165 19.20 1.44 -16.78
N PRO A 166 18.63 0.83 -17.83
CA PRO A 166 18.64 -0.62 -18.02
C PRO A 166 20.03 -1.17 -18.38
N ARG A 167 21.06 -0.33 -18.47
CA ARG A 167 22.45 -0.77 -18.70
C ARG A 167 23.09 -1.35 -17.44
N THR A 168 22.54 -1.04 -16.27
CA THR A 168 23.00 -1.56 -14.99
C THR A 168 21.90 -2.36 -14.29
N PRO A 169 22.19 -3.52 -13.69
CA PRO A 169 21.18 -4.28 -12.97
C PRO A 169 20.81 -3.61 -11.64
N GLY A 170 19.51 -3.44 -11.38
CA GLY A 170 19.01 -2.93 -10.11
C GLY A 170 18.62 -1.46 -10.20
N TYR A 171 18.60 -0.79 -9.06
CA TYR A 171 18.29 0.63 -8.99
C TYR A 171 19.57 1.44 -9.17
N GLU A 172 19.44 2.62 -9.78
CA GLU A 172 20.46 3.65 -9.70
C GLU A 172 20.21 4.56 -8.48
N PHE A 173 21.28 5.20 -8.03
CA PHE A 173 21.30 6.05 -6.84
C PHE A 173 21.89 7.42 -7.17
N TRP A 174 21.25 8.48 -6.71
CA TRP A 174 21.80 9.83 -6.80
C TRP A 174 21.34 10.70 -5.65
N GLY A 175 22.04 11.82 -5.47
CA GLY A 175 21.66 12.85 -4.51
C GLY A 175 22.01 14.23 -5.03
N ALA A 176 21.62 15.27 -4.30
CA ALA A 176 21.90 16.67 -4.64
C ALA A 176 23.39 17.03 -4.47
N THR A 177 24.24 16.41 -5.28
CA THR A 177 25.71 16.45 -5.21
C THR A 177 26.34 16.32 -6.60
N GLU A 178 27.64 16.54 -6.67
CA GLU A 178 28.49 16.38 -7.85
C GLU A 178 28.86 14.92 -8.18
N VAL A 179 28.46 13.93 -7.37
CA VAL A 179 28.86 12.53 -7.55
C VAL A 179 28.32 11.95 -8.87
N GLY A 180 27.12 12.35 -9.27
CA GLY A 180 26.43 11.83 -10.46
C GLY A 180 25.56 10.62 -10.15
N LEU A 181 25.22 9.86 -11.18
CA LEU A 181 24.39 8.66 -11.10
C LEU A 181 25.26 7.45 -10.77
N LEU A 182 24.90 6.68 -9.76
CA LEU A 182 25.62 5.50 -9.29
C LEU A 182 24.82 4.22 -9.54
N ASP A 183 25.51 3.12 -9.84
CA ASP A 183 24.93 1.77 -9.84
C ASP A 183 24.90 1.14 -8.43
N GLY A 184 24.38 -0.08 -8.33
CA GLY A 184 24.33 -0.86 -7.08
C GLY A 184 25.68 -1.13 -6.41
N GLN A 185 26.79 -1.00 -7.13
CA GLN A 185 28.14 -1.16 -6.61
C GLN A 185 28.78 0.18 -6.21
N GLY A 186 28.06 1.29 -6.35
CA GLY A 186 28.57 2.64 -6.11
C GLY A 186 29.48 3.15 -7.22
N THR A 187 29.43 2.55 -8.42
CA THR A 187 30.19 3.01 -9.58
C THR A 187 29.41 4.09 -10.31
N ARG A 188 30.07 5.20 -10.65
CA ARG A 188 29.44 6.27 -11.43
C ARG A 188 29.19 5.83 -12.87
N VAL A 189 27.92 5.84 -13.28
CA VAL A 189 27.45 5.45 -14.62
C VAL A 189 27.06 6.61 -15.51
N GLY A 190 26.89 7.81 -14.96
CA GLY A 190 26.50 8.98 -15.75
C GLY A 190 26.29 10.24 -14.93
N ASP A 191 25.75 11.25 -15.60
CA ASP A 191 25.20 12.42 -14.91
C ASP A 191 23.86 12.04 -14.30
N ALA A 192 23.53 12.59 -13.14
CA ALA A 192 22.28 12.30 -12.46
C ALA A 192 21.12 13.14 -13.01
N PRO A 193 19.87 12.66 -12.86
CA PRO A 193 18.69 13.49 -13.01
C PRO A 193 18.80 14.78 -12.18
N SER A 194 18.35 15.90 -12.75
CA SER A 194 18.37 17.18 -12.05
C SER A 194 17.32 17.27 -10.93
N SER A 195 16.35 16.36 -10.91
CA SER A 195 15.35 16.24 -9.86
C SER A 195 15.71 15.11 -8.89
N VAL A 196 15.51 15.37 -7.60
CA VAL A 196 15.80 14.45 -6.49
C VAL A 196 14.65 14.56 -5.47
N ASN A 197 13.48 14.03 -5.83
CA ASN A 197 12.25 14.16 -5.02
C ASN A 197 11.50 12.84 -4.86
N HIS A 198 10.65 12.48 -5.81
CA HIS A 198 9.88 11.22 -5.86
C HIS A 198 10.13 10.47 -7.17
N ALA A 199 9.76 9.19 -7.18
CA ALA A 199 9.72 8.37 -8.38
C ALA A 199 8.36 7.69 -8.48
N VAL A 200 7.85 7.53 -9.70
CA VAL A 200 6.55 6.94 -10.00
C VAL A 200 6.66 6.01 -11.21
N TRP A 201 6.07 4.82 -11.14
CA TRP A 201 5.88 4.00 -12.34
C TRP A 201 4.70 4.55 -13.14
N TRP A 202 4.96 5.21 -14.27
CA TRP A 202 3.95 5.96 -15.00
C TRP A 202 3.71 5.45 -16.42
N ASP A 203 4.76 5.08 -17.15
CA ASP A 203 4.62 4.67 -18.55
C ASP A 203 4.43 3.15 -18.76
N ALA A 204 4.93 2.61 -19.87
CA ALA A 204 4.70 1.22 -20.24
C ALA A 204 5.84 0.29 -19.81
N ASP A 205 7.07 0.81 -19.68
CA ASP A 205 8.21 -0.02 -19.28
C ASP A 205 8.32 -0.09 -17.74
N ARG A 206 9.31 -0.84 -17.26
CA ARG A 206 9.51 -1.09 -15.84
C ARG A 206 10.49 -0.12 -15.19
N LEU A 207 11.14 0.72 -16.00
CA LEU A 207 11.93 1.80 -15.45
C LEU A 207 10.98 2.77 -14.77
N ARG A 208 11.49 3.50 -13.79
CA ARG A 208 10.68 4.36 -12.95
C ARG A 208 10.86 5.81 -13.39
N GLU A 209 9.76 6.50 -13.60
CA GLU A 209 9.77 7.93 -13.91
C GLU A 209 10.03 8.75 -12.64
N ILE A 210 10.38 10.02 -12.82
CA ILE A 210 10.69 10.95 -11.74
C ILE A 210 9.54 11.94 -11.58
N GLU A 211 9.01 12.04 -10.38
CA GLU A 211 7.99 13.01 -9.97
C GLU A 211 8.62 14.14 -9.17
N ASP A 212 8.29 15.38 -9.54
CA ASP A 212 8.68 16.57 -8.81
C ASP A 212 7.72 17.72 -9.13
N ALA A 213 7.48 18.61 -8.18
CA ALA A 213 6.46 19.65 -8.31
C ALA A 213 5.11 19.12 -8.80
N ASN A 214 4.66 19.52 -9.99
CA ASN A 214 3.41 19.09 -10.59
C ASN A 214 3.65 18.33 -11.90
N TRP A 215 4.75 17.58 -11.97
CA TRP A 215 5.16 16.93 -13.21
C TRP A 215 5.83 15.59 -13.05
N ILE A 216 5.76 14.82 -14.12
CA ILE A 216 6.37 13.49 -14.27
C ILE A 216 7.29 13.53 -15.49
N SER A 217 8.53 13.10 -15.33
CA SER A 217 9.53 13.08 -16.40
C SER A 217 10.22 11.72 -16.49
N LYS A 218 10.53 11.27 -17.71
CA LYS A 218 11.33 10.07 -17.96
C LYS A 218 12.80 10.44 -18.08
N TRP A 219 13.66 9.62 -17.50
CA TRP A 219 15.10 9.70 -17.74
C TRP A 219 15.46 9.04 -19.06
N ASP A 220 16.16 9.77 -19.91
CA ASP A 220 16.82 9.21 -21.09
C ASP A 220 18.27 8.91 -20.74
N TRP A 221 18.55 7.64 -20.42
CA TRP A 221 19.88 7.15 -20.07
C TRP A 221 20.89 7.24 -21.23
N THR A 222 20.43 7.40 -22.47
CA THR A 222 21.34 7.54 -23.63
C THR A 222 21.89 8.96 -23.75
N THR A 223 21.10 9.96 -23.37
CA THR A 223 21.47 11.38 -23.45
C THR A 223 21.72 12.03 -22.08
N ASN A 224 21.50 11.30 -20.99
CA ASN A 224 21.52 11.78 -19.61
C ASN A 224 20.64 13.03 -19.42
N SER A 225 19.38 12.96 -19.86
CA SER A 225 18.45 14.09 -19.79
C SER A 225 17.04 13.67 -19.38
N LEU A 226 16.26 14.63 -18.88
CA LEU A 226 14.86 14.40 -18.51
C LEU A 226 13.93 14.87 -19.62
N THR A 227 13.04 13.97 -20.06
CA THR A 227 11.95 14.28 -20.97
C THR A 227 10.64 14.36 -20.20
N ARG A 228 9.93 15.48 -20.31
CA ARG A 228 8.64 15.69 -19.65
C ARG A 228 7.55 14.80 -20.27
N LEU A 229 6.89 13.98 -19.44
CA LEU A 229 5.73 13.17 -19.86
C LEU A 229 4.40 13.84 -19.49
N LEU A 230 4.33 14.43 -18.29
CA LEU A 230 3.13 15.10 -17.78
C LEU A 230 3.51 16.40 -17.09
N THR A 231 2.80 17.48 -17.41
CA THR A 231 2.67 18.66 -16.55
C THR A 231 1.19 18.77 -16.16
N ALA A 232 0.89 18.73 -14.86
CA ALA A 232 -0.47 18.79 -14.34
C ALA A 232 -0.97 20.25 -14.33
N ASP A 233 -1.42 20.74 -15.48
CA ASP A 233 -1.85 22.12 -15.67
C ASP A 233 -3.01 22.51 -14.75
N GLY A 234 -2.87 23.62 -14.03
CA GLY A 234 -3.83 24.09 -13.03
C GLY A 234 -3.83 23.29 -11.72
N ALA A 235 -2.93 22.33 -11.56
CA ALA A 235 -2.62 21.67 -10.30
C ALA A 235 -1.31 22.21 -9.72
N ALA A 236 -1.07 21.95 -8.44
CA ALA A 236 0.13 22.40 -7.74
C ALA A 236 0.60 21.39 -6.70
N SER A 237 1.89 21.45 -6.38
CA SER A 237 2.51 20.68 -5.31
C SER A 237 2.27 21.30 -3.92
N ASN A 238 2.74 20.58 -2.90
CA ASN A 238 2.65 20.90 -1.48
C ASN A 238 4.04 21.15 -0.87
N ASN A 239 4.04 21.61 0.38
CA ASN A 239 5.20 21.60 1.27
C ASN A 239 6.40 22.45 0.80
N GLY A 240 6.14 23.56 0.10
CA GLY A 240 7.16 24.54 -0.27
C GLY A 240 8.23 23.94 -1.19
N THR A 241 9.49 24.00 -0.78
CA THR A 241 10.61 23.47 -1.58
C THR A 241 10.64 21.95 -1.66
N LYS A 242 9.93 21.24 -0.77
CA LYS A 242 9.78 19.77 -0.86
C LYS A 242 8.90 19.37 -2.03
N GLN A 243 8.05 20.28 -2.54
CA GLN A 243 7.32 20.13 -3.80
C GLN A 243 6.59 18.79 -3.95
N ASN A 244 5.99 18.27 -2.89
CA ASN A 244 5.38 16.94 -2.92
C ASN A 244 4.01 16.96 -3.62
N ALA A 245 3.68 15.88 -4.33
CA ALA A 245 2.30 15.50 -4.57
C ALA A 245 1.52 15.38 -3.24
N ALA A 246 0.19 15.40 -3.31
CA ALA A 246 -0.66 15.06 -2.16
C ALA A 246 -0.55 13.55 -1.84
N LEU A 247 -0.43 12.73 -2.88
CA LEU A 247 -0.14 11.30 -2.80
C LEU A 247 0.44 10.83 -4.14
N THR A 248 1.42 9.94 -4.10
CA THR A 248 1.80 9.07 -5.21
C THR A 248 1.50 7.62 -4.84
N GLY A 249 0.87 6.86 -5.72
CA GLY A 249 0.81 5.41 -5.59
C GLY A 249 -0.26 4.73 -6.43
N ASP A 250 -0.12 3.42 -6.63
CA ASP A 250 -1.14 2.54 -7.21
C ASP A 250 -2.36 2.54 -6.28
N ILE A 251 -3.42 3.23 -6.67
CA ILE A 251 -4.67 3.30 -5.89
C ILE A 251 -5.89 2.93 -6.73
N LEU A 252 -5.75 2.89 -8.05
CA LEU A 252 -6.76 2.56 -9.04
C LEU A 252 -6.11 1.83 -10.23
N GLY A 253 -6.91 1.15 -11.04
CA GLY A 253 -6.44 0.63 -12.32
C GLY A 253 -5.51 -0.57 -12.21
N ASP A 254 -4.36 -0.50 -12.89
CA ASP A 254 -3.33 -1.55 -12.87
C ASP A 254 -2.17 -1.18 -11.95
N TRP A 255 -0.98 -1.74 -12.16
CA TRP A 255 0.14 -1.64 -11.23
C TRP A 255 0.83 -0.26 -11.21
N ARG A 256 0.52 0.61 -12.18
CA ARG A 256 1.16 1.92 -12.29
C ARG A 256 0.55 2.90 -11.32
N GLU A 257 1.35 3.89 -10.95
CA GLU A 257 1.04 4.75 -9.82
C GLU A 257 0.23 5.96 -10.28
N GLU A 258 -0.92 6.20 -9.64
CA GLU A 258 -1.58 7.49 -9.74
C GLU A 258 -0.79 8.57 -9.01
N VAL A 259 -0.96 9.81 -9.45
CA VAL A 259 -0.48 10.99 -8.74
C VAL A 259 -1.66 11.91 -8.41
N ILE A 260 -1.77 12.28 -7.14
CA ILE A 260 -2.79 13.20 -6.65
C ILE A 260 -2.14 14.55 -6.40
N PHE A 261 -2.64 15.58 -7.08
CA PHE A 261 -2.29 16.97 -6.80
C PHE A 261 -3.51 17.75 -6.32
N ARG A 262 -3.29 18.82 -5.57
CA ARG A 262 -4.34 19.82 -5.33
C ARG A 262 -4.50 20.69 -6.57
N ALA A 263 -5.71 21.14 -6.84
CA ALA A 263 -5.91 22.27 -7.75
C ALA A 263 -5.20 23.51 -7.19
N ALA A 264 -4.73 24.40 -8.08
CA ALA A 264 -3.99 25.59 -7.68
C ALA A 264 -4.77 26.51 -6.72
N ASP A 265 -6.10 26.51 -6.81
CA ASP A 265 -7.04 27.24 -5.96
C ASP A 265 -7.44 26.51 -4.67
N ASN A 266 -6.93 25.29 -4.45
CA ASN A 266 -7.26 24.39 -3.32
C ASN A 266 -8.73 23.94 -3.23
N LEU A 267 -9.53 24.08 -4.30
CA LEU A 267 -10.95 23.72 -4.28
C LEU A 267 -11.21 22.25 -4.61
N SER A 268 -10.21 21.53 -5.14
CA SER A 268 -10.33 20.11 -5.47
C SER A 268 -8.99 19.38 -5.38
N LEU A 269 -9.05 18.06 -5.25
CA LEU A 269 -7.95 17.15 -5.54
C LEU A 269 -8.15 16.59 -6.96
N ARG A 270 -7.06 16.40 -7.68
CA ARG A 270 -7.03 15.83 -9.03
C ARG A 270 -6.19 14.57 -9.02
N ILE A 271 -6.82 13.46 -9.38
CA ILE A 271 -6.18 12.16 -9.52
C ILE A 271 -5.79 12.00 -10.98
N TYR A 272 -4.49 11.87 -11.25
CA TYR A 272 -3.96 11.58 -12.57
C TYR A 272 -3.60 10.11 -12.63
N SER A 273 -4.17 9.38 -13.59
CA SER A 273 -3.82 7.99 -13.92
C SER A 273 -3.32 7.94 -15.35
N THR A 274 -2.39 7.03 -15.62
CA THR A 274 -1.78 6.90 -16.94
C THR A 274 -2.76 6.31 -17.96
N THR A 275 -2.71 6.80 -19.19
CA THR A 275 -3.46 6.24 -20.34
C THR A 275 -2.55 5.57 -21.35
N ILE A 276 -1.25 5.52 -21.06
CA ILE A 276 -0.26 4.78 -21.83
C ILE A 276 -0.60 3.29 -21.68
N PRO A 277 -0.74 2.49 -22.74
CA PRO A 277 -1.03 1.06 -22.58
C PRO A 277 0.14 0.31 -21.92
N ALA A 278 -0.13 -0.42 -20.84
CA ALA A 278 0.84 -1.34 -20.24
C ALA A 278 1.18 -2.49 -21.20
N VAL A 279 2.43 -2.96 -21.14
CA VAL A 279 2.88 -4.15 -21.91
C VAL A 279 2.98 -5.41 -21.04
N ASP A 280 2.77 -5.28 -19.73
CA ASP A 280 2.85 -6.36 -18.77
C ASP A 280 1.80 -6.25 -17.66
N ARG A 281 1.85 -7.19 -16.71
CA ARG A 281 0.92 -7.24 -15.59
C ARG A 281 1.67 -7.60 -14.32
N ILE A 282 1.62 -6.68 -13.36
CA ILE A 282 2.05 -6.87 -11.98
C ILE A 282 0.77 -6.82 -11.11
N ALA A 283 0.75 -7.55 -10.01
CA ALA A 283 -0.34 -7.41 -9.05
C ALA A 283 -0.31 -5.98 -8.47
N THR A 284 -1.47 -5.43 -8.09
CA THR A 284 -1.52 -4.11 -7.46
C THR A 284 -0.52 -4.04 -6.31
N PHE A 285 0.29 -2.98 -6.25
CA PHE A 285 1.27 -2.78 -5.20
C PHE A 285 0.61 -2.57 -3.84
N MET A 286 -0.68 -2.22 -3.79
CA MET A 286 -1.42 -2.17 -2.53
C MET A 286 -1.61 -3.53 -1.86
N HIS A 287 -1.28 -4.62 -2.55
CA HIS A 287 -1.21 -5.98 -1.99
C HIS A 287 0.21 -6.40 -1.60
N ASP A 288 1.23 -5.59 -1.88
CA ASP A 288 2.56 -5.73 -1.29
C ASP A 288 2.58 -5.05 0.09
N PRO A 289 2.96 -5.74 1.18
CA PRO A 289 2.84 -5.20 2.53
C PRO A 289 3.75 -3.99 2.76
N GLN A 290 4.96 -4.00 2.22
CA GLN A 290 5.92 -2.90 2.33
C GLN A 290 5.45 -1.66 1.55
N TYR A 291 5.01 -1.83 0.31
CA TYR A 291 4.44 -0.73 -0.46
C TYR A 291 3.17 -0.16 0.20
N ARG A 292 2.26 -1.05 0.66
CA ARG A 292 1.01 -0.64 1.31
C ARG A 292 1.25 0.15 2.59
N THR A 293 2.24 -0.23 3.40
CA THR A 293 2.64 0.54 4.59
C THR A 293 3.36 1.82 4.20
N ALA A 294 4.07 1.85 3.06
CA ALA A 294 4.65 3.06 2.50
C ALA A 294 3.62 4.12 2.13
N ILE A 295 2.53 3.74 1.48
CA ILE A 295 1.39 4.63 1.27
C ILE A 295 0.83 5.18 2.59
N ALA A 296 0.85 4.38 3.67
CA ALA A 296 0.38 4.81 4.98
C ALA A 296 1.34 5.76 5.73
N TRP A 297 2.65 5.71 5.46
CA TRP A 297 3.62 6.63 6.05
C TRP A 297 4.02 7.79 5.14
N GLN A 298 3.63 7.79 3.85
CA GLN A 298 4.04 8.80 2.87
C GLN A 298 3.78 10.25 3.32
N ASN A 299 2.74 10.49 4.13
CA ASN A 299 2.42 11.82 4.66
C ASN A 299 3.27 12.27 5.86
N VAL A 300 4.17 11.43 6.37
CA VAL A 300 4.91 11.64 7.63
C VAL A 300 6.16 12.45 7.37
N GLY A 301 6.26 13.60 8.05
CA GLY A 301 7.43 14.48 8.05
C GLY A 301 7.83 14.92 6.63
N TYR A 302 8.96 14.45 6.11
CA TYR A 302 9.37 14.71 4.72
C TYR A 302 9.02 13.52 3.83
N ASN A 303 7.92 13.65 3.08
CA ASN A 303 7.34 12.59 2.25
C ASN A 303 8.39 11.91 1.35
N GLN A 304 8.51 10.58 1.41
CA GLN A 304 9.38 9.78 0.52
C GLN A 304 8.54 8.93 -0.44
N PRO A 305 9.07 8.53 -1.62
CA PRO A 305 8.32 7.71 -2.56
C PRO A 305 8.14 6.29 -2.00
N PRO A 306 7.04 5.59 -2.34
CA PRO A 306 6.83 4.22 -1.89
C PRO A 306 7.73 3.24 -2.64
N HIS A 307 8.12 2.16 -1.99
CA HIS A 307 8.87 1.05 -2.59
C HIS A 307 8.19 -0.27 -2.22
N PRO A 308 8.10 -1.24 -3.14
CA PRO A 308 7.65 -2.60 -2.83
C PRO A 308 8.76 -3.42 -2.15
N SER A 309 8.37 -4.57 -1.60
CA SER A 309 9.30 -5.52 -0.95
C SER A 309 10.22 -6.29 -1.92
N PHE A 310 10.08 -6.06 -3.22
CA PHE A 310 10.81 -6.77 -4.27
C PHE A 310 11.26 -5.80 -5.37
N PHE A 311 12.30 -6.18 -6.12
CA PHE A 311 12.81 -5.38 -7.21
C PHE A 311 11.77 -5.27 -8.35
N VAL A 312 11.44 -4.02 -8.73
CA VAL A 312 10.61 -3.70 -9.89
C VAL A 312 11.45 -2.83 -10.83
N GLY A 313 11.75 -3.38 -11.99
CA GLY A 313 12.69 -2.78 -12.93
C GLY A 313 12.98 -3.66 -14.14
N ASP A 314 13.91 -3.23 -14.98
CA ASP A 314 14.41 -4.03 -16.09
C ASP A 314 15.03 -5.34 -15.59
N GLY A 315 14.77 -6.44 -16.30
CA GLY A 315 15.26 -7.76 -15.88
C GLY A 315 14.62 -8.33 -14.61
N MET A 316 13.58 -7.69 -14.04
CA MET A 316 12.91 -8.23 -12.85
C MET A 316 12.37 -9.64 -13.07
N LYS A 317 12.42 -10.45 -12.00
CA LYS A 317 11.77 -11.77 -11.96
C LYS A 317 10.27 -11.60 -11.77
N THR A 318 9.48 -12.61 -12.15
CA THR A 318 8.06 -12.64 -11.79
C THR A 318 7.93 -12.63 -10.25
N PRO A 319 7.25 -11.63 -9.67
CA PRO A 319 7.17 -11.53 -8.22
C PRO A 319 6.32 -12.67 -7.65
N ALA A 320 6.67 -13.10 -6.45
CA ALA A 320 5.86 -14.07 -5.72
C ALA A 320 4.49 -13.47 -5.42
N ARG A 321 3.45 -14.31 -5.46
CA ARG A 321 2.11 -13.87 -5.07
C ARG A 321 2.06 -13.70 -3.56
N VAL A 322 1.82 -12.48 -3.08
CA VAL A 322 1.59 -12.20 -1.66
C VAL A 322 0.23 -12.78 -1.25
N PRO A 323 0.16 -13.62 -0.20
CA PRO A 323 -1.10 -14.14 0.32
C PRO A 323 -1.82 -13.05 1.13
N VAL A 324 -2.73 -12.32 0.48
CA VAL A 324 -3.61 -11.34 1.16
C VAL A 324 -4.91 -12.02 1.58
N THR A 325 -5.27 -11.87 2.85
CA THR A 325 -6.58 -12.29 3.38
C THR A 325 -7.40 -11.06 3.74
N HIS A 326 -8.54 -10.86 3.08
CA HIS A 326 -9.46 -9.80 3.41
C HIS A 326 -10.43 -10.27 4.50
N ARG A 327 -10.57 -9.50 5.58
CA ARG A 327 -11.63 -9.73 6.56
C ARG A 327 -12.92 -9.12 6.02
N ASP A 328 -13.75 -9.96 5.43
CA ASP A 328 -15.05 -9.55 4.92
C ASP A 328 -16.10 -9.59 6.03
N THR A 329 -16.63 -8.42 6.37
CA THR A 329 -17.72 -8.27 7.35
C THR A 329 -18.97 -7.66 6.74
N SER A 330 -19.01 -7.54 5.41
CA SER A 330 -20.09 -6.87 4.70
C SER A 330 -20.94 -7.93 4.02
N PRO A 331 -22.28 -7.90 4.16
CA PRO A 331 -23.12 -8.79 3.39
C PRO A 331 -23.08 -8.44 1.90
N PRO A 332 -23.38 -9.41 1.02
CA PRO A 332 -23.62 -9.12 -0.38
C PRO A 332 -24.82 -8.19 -0.54
N ALA A 333 -24.99 -7.61 -1.72
CA ALA A 333 -26.12 -6.75 -2.07
C ALA A 333 -26.84 -7.28 -3.31
N PHE A 334 -28.18 -7.25 -3.28
CA PHE A 334 -28.99 -7.52 -4.45
C PHE A 334 -28.93 -6.34 -5.42
N ARG A 335 -28.41 -6.58 -6.63
CA ARG A 335 -28.62 -5.68 -7.77
C ARG A 335 -30.01 -5.90 -8.36
N LYS A 336 -30.43 -7.15 -8.42
CA LYS A 336 -31.72 -7.55 -8.97
C LYS A 336 -32.20 -8.87 -8.38
N LEU A 337 -33.51 -8.97 -8.16
CA LEU A 337 -34.18 -10.22 -7.84
C LEU A 337 -35.38 -10.39 -8.77
N THR A 338 -35.44 -11.49 -9.52
CA THR A 338 -36.54 -11.80 -10.44
C THR A 338 -37.03 -13.24 -10.26
N ALA A 339 -38.22 -13.53 -10.76
CA ALA A 339 -38.75 -14.88 -10.92
C ALA A 339 -38.98 -15.21 -12.40
N SER A 340 -38.99 -16.50 -12.71
CA SER A 340 -39.43 -17.01 -14.02
C SER A 340 -40.86 -16.62 -14.37
N ALA A 341 -41.70 -16.41 -13.36
CA ALA A 341 -43.04 -15.85 -13.48
C ALA A 341 -43.41 -15.07 -12.21
N VAL A 342 -43.95 -13.87 -12.37
CA VAL A 342 -44.54 -13.06 -11.27
C VAL A 342 -46.06 -13.12 -11.26
N GLU A 343 -46.65 -13.69 -12.32
CA GLU A 343 -48.08 -13.99 -12.45
C GLU A 343 -48.23 -15.45 -12.88
N LEU A 344 -49.02 -16.23 -12.13
CA LEU A 344 -49.29 -17.64 -12.39
C LEU A 344 -50.72 -17.82 -12.89
N PRO A 345 -50.96 -18.66 -13.91
CA PRO A 345 -52.32 -18.95 -14.37
C PRO A 345 -53.07 -19.80 -13.34
N GLU A 346 -54.33 -19.47 -13.07
CA GLU A 346 -55.20 -20.28 -12.21
C GLU A 346 -55.45 -21.68 -12.82
N THR A 347 -54.71 -22.67 -12.35
CA THR A 347 -54.74 -24.07 -12.84
C THR A 347 -55.17 -25.06 -11.75
N GLY A 348 -55.13 -24.67 -10.48
CA GLY A 348 -55.31 -25.56 -9.33
C GLY A 348 -54.06 -26.37 -8.94
N GLU A 349 -53.02 -26.34 -9.77
CA GLU A 349 -51.81 -27.16 -9.63
C GLU A 349 -50.65 -26.38 -9.00
N LEU A 350 -49.60 -27.13 -8.61
CA LEU A 350 -48.33 -26.56 -8.17
C LEU A 350 -47.47 -26.18 -9.39
N VAL A 351 -47.24 -24.88 -9.58
CA VAL A 351 -46.47 -24.35 -10.71
C VAL A 351 -45.04 -24.06 -10.25
N PRO A 352 -44.01 -24.51 -10.99
CA PRO A 352 -42.62 -24.20 -10.67
C PRO A 352 -42.28 -22.74 -10.96
N VAL A 353 -41.69 -22.09 -9.96
CA VAL A 353 -41.11 -20.76 -10.03
C VAL A 353 -39.62 -20.86 -9.69
N THR A 354 -38.79 -20.36 -10.60
CA THR A 354 -37.33 -20.25 -10.40
C THR A 354 -36.95 -18.79 -10.19
N LEU A 355 -36.22 -18.51 -9.12
CA LEU A 355 -35.72 -17.18 -8.82
C LEU A 355 -34.32 -16.98 -9.40
N THR A 356 -34.05 -15.76 -9.84
CA THR A 356 -32.70 -15.31 -10.25
C THR A 356 -32.33 -14.13 -9.38
N ALA A 357 -31.27 -14.29 -8.60
CA ALA A 357 -30.68 -13.25 -7.76
C ALA A 357 -29.35 -12.81 -8.37
N ASP A 358 -29.30 -11.57 -8.86
CA ASP A 358 -28.07 -10.90 -9.24
C ASP A 358 -27.49 -10.24 -7.98
N LEU A 359 -26.50 -10.89 -7.39
CA LEU A 359 -25.82 -10.45 -6.18
C LEU A 359 -24.44 -9.89 -6.55
N VAL A 360 -24.08 -8.78 -5.91
CA VAL A 360 -22.73 -8.24 -5.90
C VAL A 360 -22.19 -8.27 -4.49
N ASP A 361 -20.91 -8.55 -4.38
CA ASP A 361 -20.16 -8.45 -3.16
C ASP A 361 -18.80 -7.82 -3.49
N LEU A 362 -18.35 -6.90 -2.64
CA LEU A 362 -17.13 -6.15 -2.88
C LEU A 362 -15.86 -6.95 -2.55
N VAL A 363 -15.98 -7.99 -1.74
CA VAL A 363 -14.85 -8.77 -1.23
C VAL A 363 -14.97 -10.24 -1.66
N SER A 364 -16.16 -10.82 -1.60
CA SER A 364 -16.42 -12.20 -2.04
C SER A 364 -16.72 -12.26 -3.53
N GLY A 365 -15.88 -12.94 -4.31
CA GLY A 365 -16.09 -13.09 -5.76
C GLY A 365 -17.24 -14.01 -6.18
N SER A 366 -18.02 -14.57 -5.25
CA SER A 366 -19.07 -15.55 -5.56
C SER A 366 -20.20 -15.60 -4.53
N PRO A 367 -20.97 -14.51 -4.34
CA PRO A 367 -22.15 -14.53 -3.50
C PRO A 367 -23.22 -15.47 -4.07
N LYS A 368 -24.03 -16.07 -3.19
CA LYS A 368 -25.05 -17.07 -3.51
C LYS A 368 -26.39 -16.66 -2.91
N ALA A 369 -27.48 -17.21 -3.45
CA ALA A 369 -28.82 -16.99 -2.92
C ALA A 369 -29.48 -18.29 -2.48
N ARG A 370 -30.40 -18.19 -1.52
CA ARG A 370 -31.35 -19.26 -1.17
C ARG A 370 -32.69 -18.70 -0.71
N ILE A 371 -33.78 -19.42 -0.97
CA ILE A 371 -35.10 -19.15 -0.38
C ILE A 371 -35.05 -19.56 1.09
N VAL A 372 -35.43 -18.64 1.97
CA VAL A 372 -35.48 -18.86 3.42
C VAL A 372 -36.91 -18.84 3.96
N GLY A 373 -37.85 -18.28 3.20
CA GLY A 373 -39.24 -18.20 3.59
C GLY A 373 -40.17 -18.07 2.40
N VAL A 374 -41.40 -18.59 2.56
CA VAL A 374 -42.51 -18.33 1.65
C VAL A 374 -43.74 -18.11 2.53
N ALA A 375 -44.50 -17.06 2.24
CA ALA A 375 -45.79 -16.80 2.85
C ALA A 375 -46.83 -16.58 1.75
N GLY A 376 -48.05 -17.06 1.97
CA GLY A 376 -49.19 -16.82 1.09
C GLY A 376 -50.32 -16.15 1.86
N THR A 377 -51.16 -15.36 1.20
CA THR A 377 -52.34 -14.70 1.81
C THR A 377 -53.29 -15.69 2.48
N ASP A 378 -53.34 -16.94 1.99
CA ASP A 378 -54.25 -17.98 2.46
C ASP A 378 -53.55 -18.98 3.42
N GLY A 379 -52.34 -18.64 3.89
CA GLY A 379 -51.51 -19.50 4.72
C GLY A 379 -50.85 -20.68 3.96
N PRO A 380 -50.17 -21.59 4.66
CA PRO A 380 -49.38 -22.68 4.07
C PRO A 380 -50.19 -23.82 3.45
N GLY A 381 -51.51 -23.84 3.63
CA GLY A 381 -52.34 -25.00 3.31
C GLY A 381 -52.22 -26.08 4.40
N THR A 382 -52.51 -27.33 4.02
CA THR A 382 -52.42 -28.49 4.91
C THR A 382 -51.22 -29.38 4.54
N ALA A 383 -50.85 -30.31 5.41
CA ALA A 383 -49.70 -31.19 5.17
C ALA A 383 -49.85 -32.06 3.91
N ASP A 384 -51.07 -32.47 3.59
CA ASP A 384 -51.45 -33.24 2.40
C ASP A 384 -51.71 -32.35 1.17
N ARG A 385 -51.95 -31.05 1.37
CA ARG A 385 -52.23 -30.09 0.30
C ARG A 385 -51.53 -28.75 0.57
N PRO A 386 -50.20 -28.69 0.43
CA PRO A 386 -49.45 -27.46 0.68
C PRO A 386 -49.73 -26.42 -0.42
N ASN A 387 -49.71 -25.14 -0.04
CA ASN A 387 -49.79 -24.03 -0.99
C ASN A 387 -48.44 -23.72 -1.64
N TRP A 388 -47.33 -24.17 -1.06
CA TRP A 388 -46.01 -24.08 -1.68
C TRP A 388 -45.10 -25.22 -1.22
N GLN A 389 -44.05 -25.47 -2.00
CA GLN A 389 -42.97 -26.38 -1.65
C GLN A 389 -41.65 -25.83 -2.17
N ILE A 390 -40.69 -25.54 -1.30
CA ILE A 390 -39.34 -25.17 -1.70
C ILE A 390 -38.65 -26.44 -2.22
N THR A 391 -38.24 -26.44 -3.49
CA THR A 391 -37.68 -27.62 -4.18
C THR A 391 -36.18 -27.53 -4.41
N GLY A 392 -35.57 -26.38 -4.13
CA GLY A 392 -34.14 -26.15 -4.28
C GLY A 392 -33.76 -24.80 -3.68
N LYS A 393 -32.48 -24.42 -3.83
CA LYS A 393 -31.99 -23.15 -3.26
C LYS A 393 -32.78 -21.96 -3.79
N VAL A 394 -33.09 -21.91 -5.08
CA VAL A 394 -33.80 -20.79 -5.71
C VAL A 394 -35.03 -21.25 -6.49
N THR A 395 -35.58 -22.42 -6.16
CA THR A 395 -36.75 -22.99 -6.84
C THR A 395 -37.84 -23.33 -5.84
N VAL A 396 -39.07 -22.96 -6.18
CA VAL A 396 -40.26 -23.20 -5.36
C VAL A 396 -41.43 -23.59 -6.26
N LEU A 397 -42.23 -24.53 -5.81
CA LEU A 397 -43.55 -24.82 -6.38
C LEU A 397 -44.59 -23.96 -5.66
N LEU A 398 -45.44 -23.25 -6.39
CA LEU A 398 -46.50 -22.42 -5.83
C LEU A 398 -47.85 -22.87 -6.36
N ARG A 399 -48.86 -23.02 -5.50
CA ARG A 399 -50.18 -23.48 -5.90
C ARG A 399 -50.91 -22.34 -6.61
N ALA A 400 -51.20 -22.53 -7.89
CA ALA A 400 -51.87 -21.54 -8.72
C ALA A 400 -53.39 -21.73 -8.65
N GLU A 401 -53.95 -21.46 -7.47
CA GLU A 401 -55.38 -21.56 -7.14
C GLU A 401 -55.78 -20.31 -6.35
N ASN A 402 -57.06 -19.92 -6.44
CA ASN A 402 -57.62 -18.69 -5.88
C ASN A 402 -57.02 -17.45 -6.55
N SER A 403 -57.57 -17.06 -7.70
CA SER A 403 -57.18 -15.80 -8.36
C SER A 403 -57.12 -14.64 -7.36
N GLY A 404 -56.01 -13.91 -7.37
CA GLY A 404 -55.67 -12.87 -6.40
C GLY A 404 -54.78 -13.35 -5.24
N ARG A 405 -54.54 -14.66 -5.08
CA ARG A 405 -53.59 -15.17 -4.08
C ARG A 405 -52.20 -14.61 -4.34
N LEU A 406 -51.60 -14.05 -3.29
CA LEU A 406 -50.27 -13.45 -3.32
C LEU A 406 -49.30 -14.31 -2.49
N TYR A 407 -48.18 -14.69 -3.11
CA TYR A 407 -47.03 -15.29 -2.46
C TYR A 407 -45.94 -14.24 -2.26
N THR A 408 -45.44 -14.11 -1.04
CA THR A 408 -44.21 -13.38 -0.73
C THR A 408 -43.12 -14.40 -0.49
N ILE A 409 -42.09 -14.39 -1.33
CA ILE A 409 -40.94 -15.30 -1.25
C ILE A 409 -39.76 -14.51 -0.71
N GLU A 410 -39.24 -14.93 0.44
CA GLU A 410 -38.07 -14.33 1.08
C GLU A 410 -36.80 -15.07 0.62
N VAL A 411 -35.86 -14.29 0.08
CA VAL A 411 -34.59 -14.77 -0.47
C VAL A 411 -33.44 -14.15 0.32
N GLU A 412 -32.56 -15.00 0.82
CA GLU A 412 -31.31 -14.62 1.46
C GLU A 412 -30.15 -14.71 0.46
N GLY A 413 -29.42 -13.62 0.28
CA GLY A 413 -28.11 -13.59 -0.34
C GLY A 413 -27.03 -13.79 0.73
N TYR A 414 -26.02 -14.62 0.47
CA TYR A 414 -24.95 -14.95 1.41
C TYR A 414 -23.59 -15.10 0.70
N ASP A 415 -22.51 -14.79 1.40
CA ASP A 415 -21.15 -14.92 0.92
C ASP A 415 -20.42 -16.17 1.49
N GLY A 416 -19.12 -16.29 1.24
CA GLY A 416 -18.28 -17.37 1.78
C GLY A 416 -17.85 -17.16 3.23
N ASN A 417 -18.07 -15.98 3.78
CA ASN A 417 -17.64 -15.54 5.12
C ASN A 417 -18.79 -15.56 6.14
N GLY A 418 -20.00 -15.88 5.69
CA GLY A 418 -21.20 -16.00 6.52
C GLY A 418 -22.01 -14.71 6.65
N ASN A 419 -21.69 -13.67 5.88
CA ASN A 419 -22.48 -12.44 5.85
C ASN A 419 -23.72 -12.64 4.98
N THR A 420 -24.85 -12.06 5.38
CA THR A 420 -26.16 -12.30 4.74
C THR A 420 -26.99 -11.03 4.55
N VAL A 421 -27.78 -10.97 3.48
CA VAL A 421 -28.82 -9.96 3.23
C VAL A 421 -30.12 -10.64 2.80
N SER A 422 -31.28 -10.08 3.13
CA SER A 422 -32.58 -10.59 2.68
C SER A 422 -33.29 -9.61 1.75
N GLN A 423 -33.95 -10.14 0.72
CA GLN A 423 -34.91 -9.40 -0.11
C GLN A 423 -36.11 -10.30 -0.43
N SER A 424 -37.30 -9.70 -0.51
CA SER A 424 -38.52 -10.42 -0.89
C SER A 424 -38.96 -10.12 -2.31
N LEU A 425 -39.59 -11.11 -2.95
CA LEU A 425 -40.28 -10.98 -4.24
C LEU A 425 -41.73 -11.47 -4.10
N GLN A 426 -42.63 -10.83 -4.82
CA GLN A 426 -44.03 -11.21 -4.88
C GLN A 426 -44.38 -11.97 -6.18
N VAL A 427 -45.21 -13.00 -6.05
CA VAL A 427 -45.80 -13.77 -7.16
C VAL A 427 -47.30 -13.91 -6.92
N THR A 428 -48.11 -13.59 -7.92
CA THR A 428 -49.59 -13.56 -7.79
C THR A 428 -50.24 -14.59 -8.69
N VAL A 429 -51.33 -15.22 -8.26
CA VAL A 429 -52.18 -16.07 -9.11
C VAL A 429 -53.21 -15.20 -9.84
N ARG A 430 -53.35 -15.38 -11.15
CA ARG A 430 -54.33 -14.66 -11.98
C ARG A 430 -55.20 -15.58 -12.80
#